data_AF-A0A2G6CAL8-F1
#
_entry.id   AF-A0A2G6CAL8-F1
#
_cell.length_a   1.000
_cell.length_b   1.000
_cell.length_c   1.000
_cell.angle_alpha   90.00
_cell.angle_beta   90.00
_cell.angle_gamma   90.00
#
_symmetry.space_group_name_H-M   'P 1'
#
loop_
_entity.id
_entity.type
_entity.pdbx_description
1 polymer ?
#
loop_
_entity_poly.entity_id
_entity_poly.type
_entity_poly.pdbx_seq_one_letter_code
_entity_poly.pdbx_strand_id
1 'polypeptide(L)'
;VAKKIYDYCATGKISLPTPTLLNSRTNFHQLSSCFKFNVDDDLRAIYHSIENMAQVSKYGGGIGVYLGNIRSKGGSIRGVKGAAGGVNPWIKVINDTAVAVNQLGARAGAISVTLDIFHRDIYGFLDLQTETGDIRSKSFDVFPAVSFPDLFMERMQAGESWTLFDPKEVEDVTGKKLQDHFGEEFNKFYEECEANPKLTLKVETEAKELFKTYLKATVETGMPYAFFRDTVNRMNPNKHAGNIYSTQLCVEICQNTSTSKFVEEELEDGKIVIKYEPGDSVVCNLASINVAKVNTDDDIKKVFPVAMRLLDNVIDLNFYPIKEAEVTAKKYRSVGLGFLGLAE
;
A
#
# COMPACT_ATOMS: atom_id res chain seq x y z
N VAL A 1 -25.75 12.13 20.70
CA VAL A 1 -24.51 12.20 19.89
C VAL A 1 -24.76 12.85 18.53
N ALA A 2 -25.76 12.43 17.76
CA ALA A 2 -26.05 12.95 16.41
C ALA A 2 -26.13 14.49 16.30
N LYS A 3 -26.86 15.18 17.20
CA LYS A 3 -26.91 16.65 17.20
C LYS A 3 -25.52 17.29 17.34
N LYS A 4 -24.67 16.76 18.24
CA LYS A 4 -23.30 17.29 18.44
C LYS A 4 -22.44 17.13 17.20
N ILE A 5 -22.55 15.98 16.52
CA ILE A 5 -21.88 15.75 15.23
C ILE A 5 -22.31 16.82 14.22
N TYR A 6 -23.62 17.02 14.05
CA TYR A 6 -24.15 18.05 13.16
C TYR A 6 -23.61 19.44 13.52
N ASP A 7 -23.70 19.84 14.79
CA ASP A 7 -23.27 21.17 15.24
C ASP A 7 -21.76 21.39 14.96
N TYR A 8 -20.91 20.41 15.25
CA TYR A 8 -19.47 20.51 15.05
C TYR A 8 -19.05 20.47 13.57
N CYS A 9 -19.75 19.72 12.73
CA CYS A 9 -19.52 19.77 11.28
C CYS A 9 -20.02 21.11 10.69
N ALA A 10 -21.23 21.56 11.04
CA ALA A 10 -21.81 22.80 10.54
C ALA A 10 -21.01 24.05 10.94
N THR A 11 -20.42 24.05 12.14
CA THR A 11 -19.53 25.13 12.60
C THR A 11 -18.09 25.00 12.08
N GLY A 12 -17.79 23.94 11.33
CA GLY A 12 -16.47 23.67 10.76
C GLY A 12 -15.40 23.31 11.78
N LYS A 13 -15.79 22.80 12.97
CA LYS A 13 -14.87 22.25 13.98
C LYS A 13 -14.37 20.85 13.58
N ILE A 14 -15.24 20.06 12.96
CA ILE A 14 -14.92 18.73 12.39
C ILE A 14 -15.16 18.78 10.89
N SER A 15 -14.16 18.40 10.11
CA SER A 15 -14.26 18.16 8.67
C SER A 15 -14.35 16.66 8.40
N LEU A 16 -15.27 16.28 7.52
CA LEU A 16 -15.45 14.90 7.09
C LEU A 16 -14.83 14.71 5.71
N PRO A 17 -14.28 13.52 5.41
CA PRO A 17 -13.71 13.24 4.12
C PRO A 17 -14.81 13.18 3.05
N THR A 18 -14.42 13.42 1.80
CA THR A 18 -15.34 13.47 0.66
C THR A 18 -16.27 12.26 0.58
N PRO A 19 -15.82 10.99 0.73
CA PRO A 19 -16.73 9.84 0.64
C PRO A 19 -17.77 9.82 1.75
N THR A 20 -17.39 10.13 2.99
CA THR A 20 -18.36 10.23 4.09
C THR A 20 -19.40 11.33 3.82
N LEU A 21 -18.99 12.50 3.34
CA LEU A 21 -19.90 13.60 3.01
C LEU A 21 -20.87 13.27 1.87
N LEU A 22 -20.37 12.64 0.80
CA LEU A 22 -21.16 12.34 -0.39
C LEU A 22 -22.06 11.12 -0.21
N ASN A 23 -21.62 10.09 0.54
CA ASN A 23 -22.24 8.77 0.52
C ASN A 23 -23.06 8.41 1.77
N SER A 24 -22.99 9.16 2.89
CA SER A 24 -23.70 8.83 4.15
C SER A 24 -25.24 8.76 4.07
N ARG A 25 -25.83 9.07 2.90
CA ARG A 25 -27.28 9.01 2.65
C ARG A 25 -27.64 8.36 1.31
N THR A 26 -26.71 7.67 0.67
CA THR A 26 -26.95 6.97 -0.61
C THR A 26 -27.24 5.49 -0.35
N ASN A 27 -27.78 4.79 -1.36
CA ASN A 27 -28.07 3.36 -1.26
C ASN A 27 -26.79 2.51 -1.05
N PHE A 28 -25.66 3.00 -1.56
CA PHE A 28 -24.34 2.39 -1.38
C PHE A 28 -23.45 3.36 -0.60
N HIS A 29 -23.58 3.31 0.72
CA HIS A 29 -22.88 4.19 1.65
C HIS A 29 -21.43 3.70 1.88
N GLN A 30 -20.63 3.66 0.82
CA GLN A 30 -19.18 3.48 0.97
C GLN A 30 -18.61 4.80 1.54
N LEU A 31 -18.15 4.79 2.79
CA LEU A 31 -17.76 5.98 3.56
C LEU A 31 -16.24 6.15 3.69
N SER A 32 -15.48 5.08 3.43
CA SER A 32 -14.04 5.05 3.62
C SER A 32 -13.28 5.65 2.44
N SER A 33 -12.18 6.35 2.72
CA SER A 33 -11.44 7.08 1.68
C SER A 33 -10.57 6.17 0.82
N CYS A 34 -9.79 5.30 1.46
CA CYS A 34 -8.73 4.57 0.79
C CYS A 34 -8.58 3.15 1.35
N PHE A 35 -7.96 2.29 0.56
CA PHE A 35 -7.73 0.88 0.83
C PHE A 35 -6.25 0.54 0.60
N LYS A 36 -5.74 -0.47 1.30
CA LYS A 36 -4.36 -0.92 1.15
C LYS A 36 -4.25 -2.44 1.08
N PHE A 37 -3.47 -2.92 0.12
CA PHE A 37 -3.30 -4.34 -0.20
C PHE A 37 -1.83 -4.77 -0.14
N ASN A 38 -1.61 -6.01 0.29
CA ASN A 38 -0.35 -6.72 0.18
C ASN A 38 -0.56 -7.91 -0.77
N VAL A 39 0.17 -7.96 -1.89
CA VAL A 39 -0.05 -8.95 -2.95
C VAL A 39 0.96 -10.09 -2.81
N ASP A 40 0.48 -11.33 -2.87
CA ASP A 40 1.35 -12.51 -2.85
C ASP A 40 1.90 -12.85 -4.24
N ASP A 41 3.01 -13.60 -4.29
CA ASP A 41 3.68 -14.02 -5.52
C ASP A 41 3.06 -15.30 -6.12
N ASP A 42 1.74 -15.25 -6.34
CA ASP A 42 0.95 -16.31 -6.99
C ASP A 42 -0.04 -15.72 -7.99
N LEU A 43 -0.28 -16.42 -9.09
CA LEU A 43 -1.15 -15.95 -10.17
C LEU A 43 -2.59 -15.69 -9.69
N ARG A 44 -3.15 -16.58 -8.86
CA ARG A 44 -4.51 -16.42 -8.32
C ARG A 44 -4.53 -15.25 -7.35
N ALA A 45 -3.54 -15.14 -6.47
CA ALA A 45 -3.45 -14.03 -5.53
C ALA A 45 -3.31 -12.66 -6.23
N ILE A 46 -2.52 -12.57 -7.30
CA ILE A 46 -2.34 -11.34 -8.09
C ILE A 46 -3.66 -10.92 -8.74
N TYR A 47 -4.33 -11.82 -9.46
CA TYR A 47 -5.59 -11.50 -10.12
C TYR A 47 -6.73 -11.24 -9.14
N HIS A 48 -6.79 -11.97 -8.02
CA HIS A 48 -7.74 -11.69 -6.93
C HIS A 48 -7.52 -10.29 -6.34
N SER A 49 -6.26 -9.89 -6.17
CA SER A 49 -5.93 -8.54 -5.72
C SER A 49 -6.37 -7.47 -6.74
N ILE A 50 -6.15 -7.71 -8.04
CA ILE A 50 -6.59 -6.79 -9.11
C ILE A 50 -8.12 -6.69 -9.16
N GLU A 51 -8.85 -7.80 -9.00
CA GLU A 51 -10.31 -7.79 -8.90
C GLU A 51 -10.76 -6.96 -7.69
N ASN A 52 -10.13 -7.16 -6.53
CA ASN A 52 -10.41 -6.38 -5.33
C ASN A 52 -10.15 -4.88 -5.54
N MET A 53 -9.07 -4.52 -6.24
CA MET A 53 -8.78 -3.14 -6.64
C MET A 53 -9.87 -2.57 -7.55
N ALA A 54 -10.34 -3.34 -8.54
CA ALA A 54 -11.42 -2.93 -9.42
C ALA A 54 -12.73 -2.71 -8.63
N GLN A 55 -13.09 -3.62 -7.70
CA GLN A 55 -14.26 -3.45 -6.85
C GLN A 55 -14.16 -2.19 -6.00
N VAL A 56 -13.00 -1.92 -5.39
CA VAL A 56 -12.80 -0.69 -4.60
C VAL A 56 -12.88 0.56 -5.47
N SER A 57 -12.21 0.57 -6.62
CA SER A 57 -12.18 1.73 -7.52
C SER A 57 -13.57 2.05 -8.09
N LYS A 58 -14.40 1.02 -8.33
CA LYS A 58 -15.81 1.19 -8.75
C LYS A 58 -16.62 2.06 -7.80
N TYR A 59 -16.34 1.99 -6.49
CA TYR A 59 -17.01 2.79 -5.45
C TYR A 59 -16.23 4.04 -5.01
N GLY A 60 -15.15 4.37 -5.71
CA GLY A 60 -14.45 5.63 -5.53
C GLY A 60 -13.30 5.64 -4.53
N GLY A 61 -12.89 4.46 -4.03
CA GLY A 61 -11.79 4.35 -3.07
C GLY A 61 -10.43 4.57 -3.74
N GLY A 62 -9.55 5.35 -3.09
CA GLY A 62 -8.12 5.37 -3.42
C GLY A 62 -7.44 4.08 -2.97
N ILE A 63 -6.38 3.65 -3.65
CA ILE A 63 -5.77 2.34 -3.38
C ILE A 63 -4.26 2.49 -3.22
N GLY A 64 -3.68 1.82 -2.23
CA GLY A 64 -2.24 1.54 -2.17
C GLY A 64 -1.95 0.06 -2.23
N VAL A 65 -0.94 -0.33 -2.98
CA VAL A 65 -0.59 -1.74 -3.23
C VAL A 65 0.87 -1.96 -2.97
N TYR A 66 1.20 -3.00 -2.22
CA TYR A 66 2.58 -3.47 -2.09
C TYR A 66 2.85 -4.65 -3.01
N LEU A 67 3.89 -4.54 -3.83
CA LEU A 67 4.32 -5.58 -4.78
C LEU A 67 5.71 -6.15 -4.47
N GLY A 68 6.30 -5.86 -3.31
CA GLY A 68 7.66 -6.31 -2.97
C GLY A 68 7.83 -7.83 -2.84
N ASN A 69 6.73 -8.60 -2.80
CA ASN A 69 6.77 -10.07 -2.83
C ASN A 69 6.94 -10.64 -4.24
N ILE A 70 6.49 -9.91 -5.27
CA ILE A 70 6.42 -10.43 -6.64
C ILE A 70 7.82 -10.71 -7.16
N ARG A 71 8.05 -11.92 -7.68
CA ARG A 71 9.36 -12.29 -8.23
C ARG A 71 9.80 -11.36 -9.36
N SER A 72 11.11 -11.11 -9.42
CA SER A 72 11.73 -10.22 -10.38
C SER A 72 11.82 -10.81 -11.78
N LYS A 73 12.14 -9.96 -12.76
CA LYS A 73 12.35 -10.40 -14.14
C LYS A 73 13.48 -11.44 -14.22
N GLY A 74 13.22 -12.53 -14.92
CA GLY A 74 14.14 -13.67 -15.03
C GLY A 74 14.09 -14.63 -13.85
N GLY A 75 13.21 -14.42 -12.87
CA GLY A 75 12.90 -15.39 -11.82
C GLY A 75 12.36 -16.72 -12.35
N SER A 76 12.29 -17.74 -11.48
CA SER A 76 11.78 -19.05 -11.87
C SER A 76 10.25 -19.10 -11.86
N ILE A 77 9.63 -19.84 -12.78
CA ILE A 77 8.21 -20.20 -12.73
C ILE A 77 8.11 -21.72 -12.85
N ARG A 78 7.52 -22.38 -11.84
CA ARG A 78 7.34 -23.85 -11.82
C ARG A 78 8.63 -24.62 -12.14
N GLY A 79 9.77 -24.15 -11.60
CA GLY A 79 11.09 -24.74 -11.83
C GLY A 79 11.80 -24.31 -13.12
N VAL A 80 11.11 -23.61 -14.03
CA VAL A 80 11.72 -23.05 -15.25
C VAL A 80 12.41 -21.74 -14.91
N LYS A 81 13.75 -21.70 -14.96
CA LYS A 81 14.54 -20.48 -14.70
C LYS A 81 14.40 -19.47 -15.86
N GLY A 82 14.48 -18.17 -15.56
CA GLY A 82 14.43 -17.13 -16.60
C GLY A 82 13.03 -16.83 -17.14
N ALA A 83 11.97 -17.38 -16.56
CA ALA A 83 10.62 -17.34 -17.11
C ALA A 83 9.78 -16.15 -16.64
N ALA A 84 10.08 -15.58 -15.47
CA ALA A 84 9.26 -14.50 -14.92
C ALA A 84 9.44 -13.17 -15.66
N GLY A 85 8.33 -12.45 -15.87
CA GLY A 85 8.30 -11.13 -16.51
C GLY A 85 8.69 -9.97 -15.60
N GLY A 86 8.72 -10.18 -14.28
CA GLY A 86 8.97 -9.14 -13.27
C GLY A 86 7.72 -8.36 -12.87
N VAL A 87 7.91 -7.28 -12.11
CA VAL A 87 6.80 -6.45 -11.57
C VAL A 87 6.13 -5.55 -12.60
N ASN A 88 6.88 -4.96 -13.55
CA ASN A 88 6.32 -3.96 -14.48
C ASN A 88 5.10 -4.44 -15.29
N PRO A 89 5.08 -5.67 -15.85
CA PRO A 89 3.89 -6.18 -16.53
C PRO A 89 2.65 -6.24 -15.63
N TRP A 90 2.82 -6.60 -14.35
CA TRP A 90 1.70 -6.59 -13.39
C TRP A 90 1.24 -5.18 -13.05
N ILE A 91 2.19 -4.24 -12.91
CA ILE A 91 1.88 -2.82 -12.72
C ILE A 91 1.11 -2.27 -13.93
N LYS A 92 1.42 -2.72 -15.15
CA LYS A 92 0.66 -2.35 -16.34
C LYS A 92 -0.79 -2.82 -16.29
N VAL A 93 -1.07 -4.02 -15.78
CA VAL A 93 -2.45 -4.49 -15.57
C VAL A 93 -3.16 -3.63 -14.50
N ILE A 94 -2.46 -3.27 -13.44
CA ILE A 94 -2.98 -2.36 -12.39
C ILE A 94 -3.28 -0.97 -12.97
N ASN A 95 -2.39 -0.43 -13.80
CA ASN A 95 -2.57 0.83 -14.52
C ASN A 95 -3.86 0.81 -15.36
N ASP A 96 -4.00 -0.22 -16.20
CA ASP A 96 -5.13 -0.31 -17.11
C ASP A 96 -6.44 -0.55 -16.36
N THR A 97 -6.38 -1.21 -15.18
CA THR A 97 -7.52 -1.33 -14.25
C THR A 97 -7.92 0.03 -13.67
N ALA A 98 -6.95 0.86 -13.26
CA ALA A 98 -7.22 2.21 -12.74
C ALA A 98 -7.89 3.11 -13.80
N VAL A 99 -7.47 2.97 -15.06
CA VAL A 99 -8.07 3.69 -16.20
C VAL A 99 -9.47 3.17 -16.51
N ALA A 100 -9.65 1.85 -16.56
CA ALA A 100 -10.92 1.22 -16.93
C ALA A 100 -12.03 1.43 -15.88
N VAL A 101 -11.66 1.46 -14.60
CA VAL A 101 -12.62 1.55 -13.49
C VAL A 101 -12.51 2.91 -12.79
N ASN A 102 -12.98 3.96 -13.48
CA ASN A 102 -12.78 5.37 -13.11
C ASN A 102 -13.97 6.02 -12.37
N GLN A 103 -14.51 5.35 -11.34
CA GLN A 103 -15.51 5.95 -10.44
C GLN A 103 -16.74 6.56 -11.15
N LEU A 104 -17.33 5.83 -12.12
CA LEU A 104 -18.44 6.31 -12.97
C LEU A 104 -18.10 7.57 -13.79
N GLY A 105 -16.82 7.79 -14.11
CA GLY A 105 -16.33 8.97 -14.82
C GLY A 105 -16.21 10.24 -13.97
N ALA A 106 -16.51 10.17 -12.66
CA ALA A 106 -16.44 11.34 -11.78
C ALA A 106 -14.99 11.70 -11.40
N ARG A 107 -14.09 10.71 -11.31
CA ARG A 107 -12.67 10.88 -10.99
C ARG A 107 -11.86 9.72 -11.53
N ALA A 108 -10.65 9.98 -12.02
CA ALA A 108 -9.72 8.91 -12.40
C ALA A 108 -9.46 7.96 -11.22
N GLY A 109 -9.37 6.65 -11.49
CA GLY A 109 -8.88 5.69 -10.52
C GLY A 109 -7.46 6.06 -10.09
N ALA A 110 -7.16 5.93 -8.80
CA ALA A 110 -5.86 6.33 -8.26
C ALA A 110 -5.30 5.20 -7.41
N ILE A 111 -4.24 4.58 -7.93
CA ILE A 111 -3.59 3.41 -7.32
C ILE A 111 -2.11 3.72 -7.12
N SER A 112 -1.65 3.76 -5.87
CA SER A 112 -0.22 3.76 -5.58
C SER A 112 0.34 2.36 -5.54
N VAL A 113 1.58 2.22 -6.00
CA VAL A 113 2.31 0.94 -6.04
C VAL A 113 3.62 1.13 -5.31
N THR A 114 3.85 0.36 -4.25
CA THR A 114 5.07 0.38 -3.46
C THR A 114 5.98 -0.80 -3.81
N LEU A 115 7.26 -0.52 -4.06
CA LEU A 115 8.31 -1.51 -4.25
C LEU A 115 9.50 -1.20 -3.33
N ASP A 116 10.19 -2.23 -2.84
CA ASP A 116 11.39 -2.04 -2.02
C ASP A 116 12.60 -1.63 -2.85
N ILE A 117 13.44 -0.76 -2.29
CA ILE A 117 14.66 -0.28 -2.95
C ILE A 117 15.70 -1.40 -3.20
N PHE A 118 15.59 -2.53 -2.47
CA PHE A 118 16.42 -3.73 -2.67
C PHE A 118 15.79 -4.74 -3.65
N HIS A 119 14.68 -4.43 -4.29
CA HIS A 119 14.07 -5.30 -5.28
C HIS A 119 14.85 -5.23 -6.61
N ARG A 120 15.13 -6.38 -7.23
CA ARG A 120 15.91 -6.45 -8.49
C ARG A 120 15.34 -5.65 -9.66
N ASP A 121 14.02 -5.52 -9.74
CA ASP A 121 13.36 -4.74 -10.79
C ASP A 121 13.30 -3.22 -10.50
N ILE A 122 13.94 -2.71 -9.43
CA ILE A 122 13.82 -1.31 -8.99
C ILE A 122 14.14 -0.29 -10.09
N TYR A 123 15.16 -0.54 -10.94
CA TYR A 123 15.48 0.39 -12.03
C TYR A 123 14.36 0.48 -13.08
N GLY A 124 13.76 -0.67 -13.44
CA GLY A 124 12.60 -0.69 -14.34
C GLY A 124 11.38 -0.05 -13.70
N PHE A 125 11.22 -0.16 -12.38
CA PHE A 125 10.17 0.49 -11.62
C PHE A 125 10.33 2.02 -11.59
N LEU A 126 11.54 2.52 -11.38
CA LEU A 126 11.83 3.97 -11.42
C LEU A 126 11.66 4.58 -12.81
N ASP A 127 11.70 3.75 -13.85
CA ASP A 127 11.54 4.15 -15.24
C ASP A 127 10.05 4.13 -15.71
N LEU A 128 9.10 3.73 -14.87
CA LEU A 128 7.70 3.50 -15.26
C LEU A 128 7.00 4.69 -15.91
N GLN A 129 7.31 5.90 -15.46
CA GLN A 129 6.64 7.15 -15.86
C GLN A 129 7.53 8.06 -16.69
N THR A 130 8.76 7.64 -17.02
CA THR A 130 9.64 8.43 -17.88
C THR A 130 9.16 8.34 -19.33
N GLU A 131 9.35 9.41 -20.10
CA GLU A 131 8.94 9.47 -21.51
C GLU A 131 9.86 8.67 -22.44
N THR A 132 11.03 8.25 -21.97
CA THR A 132 12.04 7.53 -22.74
C THR A 132 11.97 6.02 -22.51
N GLY A 133 12.17 5.19 -23.53
CA GLY A 133 12.25 3.73 -23.40
C GLY A 133 11.10 2.98 -24.08
N ASP A 134 10.93 1.70 -23.75
CA ASP A 134 9.85 0.88 -24.33
C ASP A 134 8.51 1.25 -23.71
N ILE A 135 7.59 1.77 -24.54
CA ILE A 135 6.25 2.17 -24.11
C ILE A 135 5.45 1.02 -23.46
N ARG A 136 5.74 -0.23 -23.83
CA ARG A 136 5.03 -1.41 -23.30
C ARG A 136 5.34 -1.71 -21.84
N SER A 137 6.48 -1.22 -21.32
CA SER A 137 6.85 -1.36 -19.92
C SER A 137 6.44 -0.16 -19.06
N LYS A 138 5.83 0.87 -19.65
CA LYS A 138 5.41 2.11 -18.96
C LYS A 138 4.04 1.98 -18.32
N SER A 139 3.82 2.74 -17.26
CA SER A 139 2.53 2.83 -16.56
C SER A 139 2.38 4.25 -15.99
N PHE A 140 1.67 5.11 -16.72
CA PHE A 140 1.58 6.54 -16.42
C PHE A 140 0.48 6.89 -15.40
N ASP A 141 -0.54 6.03 -15.25
CA ASP A 141 -1.75 6.28 -14.46
C ASP A 141 -1.70 5.70 -13.04
N VAL A 142 -0.54 5.18 -12.63
CA VAL A 142 -0.27 4.73 -11.25
C VAL A 142 0.58 5.76 -10.50
N PHE A 143 0.65 5.61 -9.17
CA PHE A 143 1.46 6.46 -8.29
C PHE A 143 2.59 5.63 -7.66
N PRO A 144 3.80 5.60 -8.26
CA PRO A 144 4.91 4.84 -7.72
C PRO A 144 5.30 5.31 -6.31
N ALA A 145 5.73 4.37 -5.47
CA ALA A 145 6.31 4.62 -4.16
C ALA A 145 7.48 3.65 -3.92
N VAL A 146 8.50 4.11 -3.21
CA VAL A 146 9.68 3.32 -2.87
C VAL A 146 9.80 3.18 -1.36
N SER A 147 9.98 1.92 -0.93
CA SER A 147 10.21 1.53 0.46
C SER A 147 11.72 1.49 0.74
N PHE A 148 12.17 2.32 1.68
CA PHE A 148 13.56 2.51 2.07
C PHE A 148 13.82 1.97 3.49
N PRO A 149 14.73 1.00 3.68
CA PRO A 149 15.30 0.67 4.98
C PRO A 149 16.36 1.71 5.40
N ASP A 150 16.62 1.84 6.69
CA ASP A 150 17.62 2.74 7.25
C ASP A 150 19.02 2.39 6.69
N LEU A 151 19.34 1.10 6.56
CA LEU A 151 20.61 0.61 6.00
C LEU A 151 20.90 1.14 4.60
N PHE A 152 19.89 1.28 3.73
CA PHE A 152 20.09 1.84 2.40
C PHE A 152 20.59 3.28 2.49
N MET A 153 20.01 4.07 3.38
CA MET A 153 20.39 5.47 3.58
C MET A 153 21.79 5.58 4.17
N GLU A 154 22.16 4.70 5.09
CA GLU A 154 23.51 4.60 5.65
C GLU A 154 24.54 4.28 4.55
N ARG A 155 24.31 3.24 3.74
CA ARG A 155 25.20 2.87 2.62
C ARG A 155 25.29 3.95 1.56
N MET A 156 24.18 4.62 1.25
CA MET A 156 24.16 5.74 0.30
C MET A 156 25.02 6.92 0.79
N GLN A 157 24.95 7.25 2.09
CA GLN A 157 25.78 8.29 2.69
C GLN A 157 27.27 7.90 2.74
N ALA A 158 27.57 6.63 3.03
CA ALA A 158 28.92 6.10 3.06
C ALA A 158 29.54 5.89 1.66
N GLY A 159 28.73 5.91 0.60
CA GLY A 159 29.20 5.64 -0.77
C GLY A 159 29.47 4.15 -1.02
N GLU A 160 28.75 3.27 -0.32
CA GLU A 160 28.90 1.82 -0.41
C GLU A 160 28.02 1.21 -1.50
N SER A 161 28.27 -0.08 -1.79
CA SER A 161 27.46 -0.85 -2.71
C SER A 161 26.13 -1.30 -2.09
N TRP A 162 25.17 -1.54 -2.97
CA TRP A 162 23.83 -2.02 -2.65
C TRP A 162 23.49 -3.22 -3.53
N THR A 163 22.93 -4.26 -2.93
CA THR A 163 22.57 -5.50 -3.62
C THR A 163 21.06 -5.59 -3.81
N LEU A 164 20.67 -5.80 -5.06
CA LEU A 164 19.27 -6.02 -5.42
C LEU A 164 18.99 -7.52 -5.50
N PHE A 165 17.83 -7.94 -5.01
CA PHE A 165 17.47 -9.35 -4.90
C PHE A 165 16.18 -9.69 -5.63
N ASP A 166 16.10 -10.92 -6.15
CA ASP A 166 14.83 -11.57 -6.46
C ASP A 166 14.19 -12.06 -5.16
N PRO A 167 12.98 -11.60 -4.80
CA PRO A 167 12.37 -11.95 -3.52
C PRO A 167 12.03 -13.43 -3.40
N LYS A 168 11.73 -14.07 -4.54
CA LYS A 168 11.33 -15.48 -4.58
C LYS A 168 12.54 -16.41 -4.43
N GLU A 169 13.66 -16.09 -5.06
CA GLU A 169 14.91 -16.84 -4.86
C GLU A 169 15.38 -16.78 -3.41
N VAL A 170 15.27 -15.60 -2.77
CA VAL A 170 15.59 -15.45 -1.35
C VAL A 170 14.71 -16.35 -0.49
N GLU A 171 13.39 -16.35 -0.72
CA GLU A 171 12.45 -17.22 -0.02
C GLU A 171 12.79 -18.71 -0.24
N ASP A 172 12.99 -19.13 -1.48
CA ASP A 172 13.23 -20.54 -1.83
C ASP A 172 14.57 -21.07 -1.26
N VAL A 173 15.59 -20.22 -1.16
CA VAL A 173 16.93 -20.61 -0.66
C VAL A 173 17.04 -20.52 0.86
N THR A 174 16.39 -19.54 1.49
CA THR A 174 16.57 -19.24 2.92
C THR A 174 15.40 -19.66 3.79
N GLY A 175 14.22 -19.90 3.20
CA GLY A 175 12.97 -20.10 3.91
C GLY A 175 12.41 -18.84 4.56
N LYS A 176 12.96 -17.65 4.24
CA LYS A 176 12.59 -16.35 4.81
C LYS A 176 12.40 -15.31 3.71
N LYS A 177 11.57 -14.31 3.97
CA LYS A 177 11.35 -13.16 3.08
C LYS A 177 12.09 -11.94 3.65
N LEU A 178 12.95 -11.29 2.86
CA LEU A 178 13.63 -10.04 3.26
C LEU A 178 12.63 -8.93 3.66
N GLN A 179 11.47 -8.94 3.03
CA GLN A 179 10.36 -8.02 3.23
C GLN A 179 9.77 -8.10 4.65
N ASP A 180 9.94 -9.23 5.33
CA ASP A 180 9.35 -9.47 6.65
C ASP A 180 10.24 -8.97 7.80
N HIS A 181 11.47 -8.53 7.50
CA HIS A 181 12.45 -8.08 8.48
C HIS A 181 12.68 -6.57 8.40
N PHE A 182 12.98 -5.94 9.54
CA PHE A 182 13.15 -4.49 9.70
C PHE A 182 14.28 -4.17 10.68
N GLY A 183 14.92 -3.00 10.52
CA GLY A 183 16.00 -2.54 11.39
C GLY A 183 17.18 -3.52 11.47
N GLU A 184 17.72 -3.76 12.68
CA GLU A 184 18.90 -4.62 12.87
C GLU A 184 18.72 -6.05 12.34
N GLU A 185 17.51 -6.62 12.45
CA GLU A 185 17.21 -7.95 11.92
C GLU A 185 17.27 -7.97 10.39
N PHE A 186 16.76 -6.92 9.75
CA PHE A 186 16.90 -6.73 8.31
C PHE A 186 18.38 -6.60 7.93
N ASN A 187 19.14 -5.76 8.63
CA ASN A 187 20.55 -5.50 8.28
C ASN A 187 21.37 -6.79 8.28
N LYS A 188 21.25 -7.57 9.35
CA LYS A 188 21.94 -8.86 9.48
C LYS A 188 21.52 -9.83 8.38
N PHE A 189 20.22 -9.99 8.15
CA PHE A 189 19.74 -10.95 7.16
C PHE A 189 20.07 -10.53 5.73
N TYR A 190 20.07 -9.22 5.46
CA TYR A 190 20.47 -8.64 4.18
C TYR A 190 21.95 -8.94 3.87
N GLU A 191 22.85 -8.71 4.82
CA GLU A 191 24.28 -9.06 4.68
C GLU A 191 24.51 -10.57 4.51
N GLU A 192 23.73 -11.41 5.21
CA GLU A 192 23.73 -12.86 5.02
C GLU A 192 23.32 -13.24 3.58
N CYS A 193 22.31 -12.57 3.01
CA CYS A 193 21.90 -12.76 1.62
C CYS A 193 23.00 -12.29 0.64
N GLU A 194 23.65 -11.15 0.90
CA GLU A 194 24.76 -10.67 0.07
C GLU A 194 25.91 -11.68 0.02
N ALA A 195 26.27 -12.26 1.16
CA ALA A 195 27.34 -13.26 1.24
C ALA A 195 26.94 -14.65 0.70
N ASN A 196 25.65 -14.94 0.53
CA ASN A 196 25.18 -16.28 0.17
C ASN A 196 25.45 -16.59 -1.33
N PRO A 197 26.28 -17.60 -1.66
CA PRO A 197 26.59 -17.96 -3.04
C PRO A 197 25.45 -18.72 -3.74
N LYS A 198 24.44 -19.19 -2.99
CA LYS A 198 23.26 -19.85 -3.57
C LYS A 198 22.27 -18.88 -4.19
N LEU A 199 22.34 -17.59 -3.85
CA LEU A 199 21.54 -16.53 -4.46
C LEU A 199 22.24 -16.07 -5.75
N THR A 200 21.66 -16.47 -6.88
CA THR A 200 22.21 -16.24 -8.22
C THR A 200 21.54 -15.09 -8.96
N LEU A 201 20.34 -14.70 -8.53
CA LEU A 201 19.56 -13.59 -9.05
C LEU A 201 19.74 -12.33 -8.19
N LYS A 202 20.99 -12.05 -7.80
CA LYS A 202 21.38 -10.80 -7.14
C LYS A 202 22.19 -9.92 -8.06
N VAL A 203 22.02 -8.60 -7.94
CA VAL A 203 22.75 -7.61 -8.75
C VAL A 203 23.29 -6.54 -7.83
N GLU A 204 24.61 -6.34 -7.83
CA GLU A 204 25.25 -5.26 -7.08
C GLU A 204 25.22 -3.95 -7.90
N THR A 205 24.99 -2.84 -7.21
CA THR A 205 25.02 -1.48 -7.76
C THR A 205 25.59 -0.50 -6.74
N GLU A 206 25.87 0.73 -7.13
CA GLU A 206 26.24 1.80 -6.21
C GLU A 206 24.98 2.42 -5.59
N ALA A 207 24.90 2.44 -4.24
CA ALA A 207 23.74 3.00 -3.54
C ALA A 207 23.46 4.46 -3.94
N LYS A 208 24.53 5.24 -4.17
CA LYS A 208 24.46 6.64 -4.59
C LYS A 208 23.88 6.81 -5.98
N GLU A 209 24.24 5.96 -6.94
CA GLU A 209 23.72 6.03 -8.31
C GLU A 209 22.25 5.58 -8.38
N LEU A 210 21.88 4.56 -7.59
CA LEU A 210 20.48 4.17 -7.45
C LEU A 210 19.65 5.32 -6.85
N PHE A 211 20.14 5.98 -5.79
CA PHE A 211 19.43 7.11 -5.20
C PHE A 211 19.34 8.33 -6.11
N LYS A 212 20.39 8.65 -6.89
CA LYS A 212 20.31 9.67 -7.95
C LYS A 212 19.23 9.35 -8.98
N THR A 213 19.10 8.08 -9.37
CA THR A 213 18.06 7.63 -10.30
C THR A 213 16.67 7.90 -9.73
N TYR A 214 16.45 7.56 -8.45
CA TYR A 214 15.21 7.86 -7.73
C TYR A 214 14.91 9.36 -7.69
N LEU A 215 15.91 10.19 -7.34
CA LEU A 215 15.76 11.65 -7.29
C LEU A 215 15.44 12.24 -8.66
N LYS A 216 16.06 11.74 -9.73
CA LYS A 216 15.78 12.19 -11.09
C LYS A 216 14.31 11.95 -11.46
N ALA A 217 13.81 10.73 -11.25
CA ALA A 217 12.39 10.42 -11.48
C ALA A 217 11.46 11.33 -10.64
N THR A 218 11.83 11.56 -9.36
CA THR A 218 11.08 12.42 -8.44
C THR A 218 11.01 13.87 -8.92
N VAL A 219 12.12 14.41 -9.42
CA VAL A 219 12.17 15.78 -9.96
C VAL A 219 11.37 15.91 -11.25
N GLU A 220 11.42 14.89 -12.11
CA GLU A 220 10.73 14.90 -13.41
C GLU A 220 9.22 14.73 -13.29
N THR A 221 8.74 13.88 -12.36
CA THR A 221 7.33 13.46 -12.32
C THR A 221 6.59 13.80 -11.02
N GLY A 222 7.32 14.23 -9.98
CA GLY A 222 6.79 14.33 -8.62
C GLY A 222 6.65 12.98 -7.89
N MET A 223 7.05 11.87 -8.54
CA MET A 223 7.00 10.48 -8.08
C MET A 223 8.36 9.80 -8.33
N PRO A 224 8.73 8.73 -7.61
CA PRO A 224 7.95 8.01 -6.61
C PRO A 224 7.85 8.70 -5.24
N TYR A 225 6.85 8.34 -4.45
CA TYR A 225 6.81 8.65 -3.02
C TYR A 225 7.91 7.93 -2.24
N ALA A 226 8.30 8.47 -1.08
CA ALA A 226 9.21 7.81 -0.15
C ALA A 226 8.44 7.19 1.04
N PHE A 227 8.77 5.94 1.38
CA PHE A 227 8.28 5.26 2.58
C PHE A 227 9.45 4.71 3.38
N PHE A 228 9.70 5.25 4.58
CA PHE A 228 10.79 4.81 5.46
C PHE A 228 10.33 3.66 6.36
N ARG A 229 10.49 2.43 5.87
CA ARG A 229 9.87 1.22 6.44
C ARG A 229 10.32 0.92 7.88
N ASP A 230 11.59 1.18 8.21
CA ASP A 230 12.14 0.86 9.53
C ASP A 230 11.61 1.83 10.59
N THR A 231 11.55 3.12 10.29
CA THR A 231 10.94 4.11 11.19
C THR A 231 9.47 3.78 11.46
N VAL A 232 8.72 3.45 10.41
CA VAL A 232 7.30 3.09 10.54
C VAL A 232 7.10 1.81 11.36
N ASN A 233 7.85 0.75 11.09
CA ASN A 233 7.73 -0.51 11.85
C ASN A 233 8.29 -0.39 13.27
N ARG A 234 9.27 0.48 13.51
CA ARG A 234 9.75 0.81 14.87
C ARG A 234 8.68 1.54 15.69
N MET A 235 7.81 2.32 15.05
CA MET A 235 6.69 3.03 15.69
C MET A 235 5.35 2.28 15.62
N ASN A 236 5.30 1.11 14.98
CA ASN A 236 4.08 0.32 14.87
C ASN A 236 3.56 -0.08 16.27
N PRO A 237 2.33 0.30 16.67
CA PRO A 237 1.76 -0.12 17.96
C PRO A 237 1.35 -1.60 17.97
N ASN A 238 1.21 -2.24 16.80
CA ASN A 238 0.68 -3.58 16.61
C ASN A 238 1.72 -4.57 16.06
N LYS A 239 3.01 -4.42 16.40
CA LYS A 239 4.09 -5.32 15.91
C LYS A 239 3.86 -6.79 16.23
N HIS A 240 3.18 -7.07 17.34
CA HIS A 240 2.83 -8.42 17.77
C HIS A 240 1.82 -9.11 16.83
N ALA A 241 1.11 -8.35 15.99
CA ALA A 241 0.07 -8.86 15.09
C ALA A 241 0.49 -8.85 13.60
N GLY A 242 1.67 -8.33 13.27
CA GLY A 242 2.16 -8.25 11.89
C GLY A 242 2.97 -6.98 11.60
N ASN A 243 3.27 -6.80 10.32
CA ASN A 243 4.20 -5.78 9.82
C ASN A 243 3.53 -4.79 8.85
N ILE A 244 4.16 -3.63 8.68
CA ILE A 244 3.71 -2.57 7.77
C ILE A 244 4.67 -2.52 6.57
N TYR A 245 4.21 -3.04 5.42
CA TYR A 245 5.03 -3.17 4.21
C TYR A 245 4.99 -1.93 3.32
N SER A 246 3.89 -1.19 3.37
CA SER A 246 3.64 -0.02 2.55
C SER A 246 2.61 0.90 3.20
N THR A 247 2.28 1.97 2.48
CA THR A 247 1.26 2.96 2.83
C THR A 247 0.20 3.04 1.73
N GLN A 248 -0.82 3.88 1.95
CA GLN A 248 -1.89 4.11 0.98
C GLN A 248 -1.46 5.17 -0.07
N LEU A 249 -2.36 5.52 -1.00
CA LEU A 249 -2.17 6.55 -2.02
C LEU A 249 -1.50 7.85 -1.52
N CYS A 250 -1.95 8.44 -0.40
CA CYS A 250 -1.44 9.72 0.11
C CYS A 250 -0.36 9.57 1.20
N VAL A 251 0.21 8.37 1.37
CA VAL A 251 1.41 8.10 2.19
C VAL A 251 1.22 8.24 3.72
N GLU A 252 0.02 8.49 4.22
CA GLU A 252 -0.26 8.76 5.64
C GLU A 252 -0.77 7.55 6.46
N ILE A 253 -1.11 6.42 5.84
CA ILE A 253 -1.73 5.27 6.53
C ILE A 253 -0.78 4.10 6.71
N CYS A 254 -0.27 3.99 7.95
CA CYS A 254 0.64 2.95 8.39
C CYS A 254 -0.09 1.94 9.29
N GLN A 255 -0.52 0.82 8.73
CA GLN A 255 -1.20 -0.28 9.44
C GLN A 255 -0.73 -1.62 8.88
N ASN A 256 -0.82 -2.66 9.71
CA ASN A 256 -0.41 -4.02 9.33
C ASN A 256 -1.23 -4.53 8.14
N THR A 257 -0.57 -5.24 7.22
CA THR A 257 -1.22 -5.92 6.10
C THR A 257 -0.67 -7.32 5.93
N SER A 258 -1.48 -8.22 5.40
CA SER A 258 -1.07 -9.58 5.03
C SER A 258 -1.74 -10.00 3.72
N THR A 259 -1.16 -10.99 3.04
CA THR A 259 -1.64 -11.43 1.74
C THR A 259 -2.86 -12.34 1.89
N SER A 260 -3.83 -12.21 0.97
CA SER A 260 -4.87 -13.22 0.80
C SER A 260 -4.30 -14.42 0.05
N LYS A 261 -4.68 -15.64 0.46
CA LYS A 261 -4.16 -16.88 -0.11
C LYS A 261 -5.26 -17.66 -0.82
N PHE A 262 -4.98 -18.09 -2.05
CA PHE A 262 -5.85 -19.03 -2.74
C PHE A 262 -5.82 -20.38 -2.00
N VAL A 263 -6.99 -20.94 -1.73
CA VAL A 263 -7.14 -22.24 -1.05
C VAL A 263 -7.48 -23.31 -2.08
N GLU A 264 -8.63 -23.17 -2.73
CA GLU A 264 -9.12 -24.15 -3.69
C GLU A 264 -10.13 -23.55 -4.68
N GLU A 265 -10.31 -24.26 -5.79
CA GLU A 265 -11.37 -24.03 -6.77
C GLU A 265 -12.09 -25.36 -6.98
N GLU A 266 -13.38 -25.39 -6.69
CA GLU A 266 -14.21 -26.60 -6.79
C GLU A 266 -15.59 -26.31 -7.39
N LEU A 267 -16.33 -27.38 -7.68
CA LEU A 267 -17.72 -27.29 -8.12
C LEU A 267 -18.66 -27.64 -6.95
N GLU A 268 -19.47 -26.68 -6.53
CA GLU A 268 -20.52 -26.86 -5.52
C GLU A 268 -21.87 -26.54 -6.17
N ASP A 269 -22.79 -27.51 -6.17
CA ASP A 269 -24.12 -27.40 -6.79
C ASP A 269 -24.09 -26.89 -8.25
N GLY A 270 -23.10 -27.34 -9.02
CA GLY A 270 -22.91 -26.94 -10.42
C GLY A 270 -22.36 -25.52 -10.63
N LYS A 271 -21.92 -24.84 -9.55
CA LYS A 271 -21.30 -23.52 -9.59
C LYS A 271 -19.81 -23.64 -9.27
N ILE A 272 -19.00 -22.82 -9.93
CA ILE A 272 -17.58 -22.69 -9.60
C ILE A 272 -17.49 -21.87 -8.30
N VAL A 273 -16.91 -22.48 -7.27
CA VAL A 273 -16.62 -21.84 -5.99
C VAL A 273 -15.12 -21.72 -5.85
N ILE A 274 -14.66 -20.49 -5.68
CA ILE A 274 -13.25 -20.18 -5.43
C ILE A 274 -13.14 -19.70 -3.99
N LYS A 275 -12.27 -20.34 -3.21
CA LYS A 275 -12.07 -20.03 -1.79
C LYS A 275 -10.71 -19.39 -1.58
N TYR A 276 -10.72 -18.32 -0.80
CA TYR A 276 -9.53 -17.62 -0.35
C TYR A 276 -9.52 -17.56 1.18
N GLU A 277 -8.34 -17.70 1.77
CA GLU A 277 -8.09 -17.28 3.15
C GLU A 277 -7.81 -15.76 3.13
N PRO A 278 -8.61 -14.94 3.82
CA PRO A 278 -8.49 -13.49 3.73
C PRO A 278 -7.25 -12.99 4.49
N GLY A 279 -6.42 -12.22 3.79
CA GLY A 279 -5.38 -11.41 4.42
C GLY A 279 -5.93 -10.11 5.02
N ASP A 280 -5.07 -9.35 5.69
CA ASP A 280 -5.42 -8.04 6.22
C ASP A 280 -5.38 -6.98 5.10
N SER A 281 -6.58 -6.54 4.67
CA SER A 281 -6.79 -5.45 3.71
C SER A 281 -7.25 -4.19 4.43
N VAL A 282 -6.34 -3.22 4.58
CA VAL A 282 -6.56 -2.04 5.42
C VAL A 282 -7.52 -1.07 4.76
N VAL A 283 -8.35 -0.43 5.60
CA VAL A 283 -9.31 0.60 5.19
C VAL A 283 -9.08 1.87 5.99
N CYS A 284 -9.24 3.01 5.33
CA CYS A 284 -9.01 4.32 5.92
C CYS A 284 -10.32 5.05 6.23
N ASN A 285 -10.65 5.19 7.52
CA ASN A 285 -11.78 5.97 8.02
C ASN A 285 -11.26 7.28 8.63
N LEU A 286 -11.48 8.39 7.92
CA LEU A 286 -10.86 9.67 8.25
C LEU A 286 -11.84 10.72 8.75
N ALA A 287 -11.33 11.65 9.52
CA ALA A 287 -11.92 12.96 9.79
C ALA A 287 -10.79 13.91 10.19
N SER A 288 -11.01 15.21 10.07
CA SER A 288 -10.01 16.21 10.48
C SER A 288 -10.61 17.20 11.46
N ILE A 289 -9.84 17.56 12.48
CA ILE A 289 -10.16 18.68 13.38
C ILE A 289 -9.64 19.98 12.77
N ASN A 290 -10.44 21.04 12.80
CA ASN A 290 -9.97 22.38 12.45
C ASN A 290 -9.30 23.03 13.68
N VAL A 291 -7.97 23.08 13.71
CA VAL A 291 -7.22 23.57 14.87
C VAL A 291 -7.32 25.08 15.04
N ALA A 292 -7.61 25.86 14.00
CA ALA A 292 -7.93 27.28 14.15
C ALA A 292 -9.21 27.54 14.97
N LYS A 293 -10.09 26.52 15.09
CA LYS A 293 -11.35 26.59 15.86
C LYS A 293 -11.40 25.70 17.10
N VAL A 294 -10.46 24.77 17.24
CA VAL A 294 -10.39 23.76 18.29
C VAL A 294 -8.96 23.77 18.82
N ASN A 295 -8.64 24.78 19.65
CA ASN A 295 -7.29 25.06 20.14
C ASN A 295 -7.21 25.29 21.66
N THR A 296 -8.32 25.13 22.39
CA THR A 296 -8.34 25.18 23.85
C THR A 296 -8.54 23.78 24.44
N ASP A 297 -8.09 23.57 25.69
CA ASP A 297 -8.31 22.32 26.43
C ASP A 297 -9.80 21.95 26.53
N ASP A 298 -10.68 22.95 26.67
CA ASP A 298 -12.13 22.74 26.75
C ASP A 298 -12.71 22.33 25.39
N ASP A 299 -12.25 22.93 24.29
CA ASP A 299 -12.63 22.51 22.93
C ASP A 299 -12.20 21.06 22.68
N ILE A 300 -10.95 20.70 23.00
CA ILE A 300 -10.44 19.34 22.81
C ILE A 300 -11.29 18.34 23.61
N LYS A 301 -11.53 18.59 24.90
CA LYS A 301 -12.35 17.73 25.77
C LYS A 301 -13.77 17.53 25.26
N LYS A 302 -14.34 18.52 24.56
CA LYS A 302 -15.71 18.47 24.02
C LYS A 302 -15.79 17.85 22.62
N VAL A 303 -14.85 18.18 21.73
CA VAL A 303 -14.92 17.86 20.30
C VAL A 303 -14.31 16.49 20.00
N PHE A 304 -13.15 16.16 20.56
CA PHE A 304 -12.43 14.93 20.22
C PHE A 304 -13.23 13.66 20.52
N PRO A 305 -13.91 13.50 21.68
CA PRO A 305 -14.72 12.32 21.93
C PRO A 305 -15.87 12.14 20.91
N VAL A 306 -16.42 13.25 20.40
CA VAL A 306 -17.47 13.21 19.39
C VAL A 306 -16.90 12.82 18.02
N ALA A 307 -15.72 13.34 17.65
CA ALA A 307 -15.02 12.96 16.43
C ALA A 307 -14.65 11.46 16.44
N MET A 308 -14.11 10.96 17.55
CA MET A 308 -13.77 9.54 17.69
C MET A 308 -15.00 8.65 17.60
N ARG A 309 -16.13 9.03 18.25
CA ARG A 309 -17.37 8.26 18.13
C ARG A 309 -17.95 8.31 16.71
N LEU A 310 -17.81 9.43 16.01
CA LEU A 310 -18.18 9.54 14.61
C LEU A 310 -17.39 8.55 13.75
N LEU A 311 -16.06 8.51 13.92
CA LEU A 311 -15.18 7.63 13.15
C LEU A 311 -15.46 6.15 13.44
N ASP A 312 -15.69 5.81 14.71
CA ASP A 312 -16.06 4.47 15.13
C ASP A 312 -17.39 4.02 14.50
N ASN A 313 -18.39 4.91 14.46
CA ASN A 313 -19.67 4.63 13.78
C ASN A 313 -19.50 4.42 12.27
N VAL A 314 -18.53 5.08 11.62
CA VAL A 314 -18.27 4.88 10.19
C VAL A 314 -17.95 3.41 9.93
N ILE A 315 -17.16 2.75 10.78
CA ILE A 315 -16.80 1.34 10.58
C ILE A 315 -18.03 0.42 10.54
N ASP A 316 -18.97 0.61 11.48
CA ASP A 316 -20.14 -0.26 11.57
C ASP A 316 -21.17 0.04 10.49
N LEU A 317 -21.29 1.31 10.10
CA LEU A 317 -22.25 1.75 9.10
C LEU A 317 -21.75 1.55 7.68
N ASN A 318 -20.46 1.38 7.44
CA ASN A 318 -19.88 1.41 6.10
C ASN A 318 -20.28 0.20 5.23
N PHE A 319 -20.52 0.45 3.94
CA PHE A 319 -20.54 -0.59 2.94
C PHE A 319 -19.11 -0.87 2.45
N TYR A 320 -18.64 -2.10 2.62
CA TYR A 320 -17.33 -2.54 2.13
C TYR A 320 -17.46 -3.24 0.77
N PRO A 321 -16.78 -2.77 -0.28
CA PRO A 321 -16.83 -3.40 -1.61
C PRO A 321 -16.28 -4.83 -1.66
N ILE A 322 -15.41 -5.18 -0.71
CA ILE A 322 -14.72 -6.47 -0.62
C ILE A 322 -14.77 -6.98 0.81
N LYS A 323 -14.74 -8.32 0.99
CA LYS A 323 -14.96 -8.95 2.29
C LYS A 323 -13.75 -8.89 3.20
N GLU A 324 -12.54 -8.95 2.64
CA GLU A 324 -11.28 -8.84 3.37
C GLU A 324 -11.19 -7.49 4.08
N ALA A 325 -11.57 -6.40 3.39
CA ALA A 325 -11.63 -5.07 3.98
C ALA A 325 -12.62 -4.97 5.15
N GLU A 326 -13.80 -5.61 5.03
CA GLU A 326 -14.79 -5.66 6.11
C GLU A 326 -14.24 -6.40 7.34
N VAL A 327 -13.62 -7.56 7.12
CA VAL A 327 -13.00 -8.38 8.18
C VAL A 327 -11.90 -7.59 8.89
N THR A 328 -10.97 -7.00 8.14
CA THR A 328 -9.87 -6.21 8.69
C THR A 328 -10.36 -4.97 9.44
N ALA A 329 -11.34 -4.24 8.88
CA ALA A 329 -11.89 -3.06 9.53
C ALA A 329 -12.60 -3.39 10.84
N LYS A 330 -13.35 -4.49 10.90
CA LYS A 330 -14.01 -4.94 12.13
C LYS A 330 -13.04 -5.48 13.17
N LYS A 331 -11.97 -6.15 12.72
CA LYS A 331 -10.90 -6.68 13.58
C LYS A 331 -10.11 -5.58 14.29
N TYR A 332 -9.64 -4.58 13.55
CA TYR A 332 -8.77 -3.52 14.11
C TYR A 332 -9.53 -2.28 14.57
N ARG A 333 -10.74 -2.03 14.04
CA ARG A 333 -11.53 -0.80 14.22
C ARG A 333 -10.69 0.47 14.05
N SER A 334 -9.82 0.45 13.04
CA SER A 334 -8.84 1.51 12.85
C SER A 334 -9.48 2.78 12.28
N VAL A 335 -9.04 3.93 12.81
CA VAL A 335 -9.53 5.27 12.46
C VAL A 335 -8.35 6.24 12.36
N GLY A 336 -8.48 7.27 11.52
CA GLY A 336 -7.49 8.33 11.37
C GLY A 336 -8.11 9.70 11.64
N LEU A 337 -7.86 10.25 12.82
CA LEU A 337 -8.24 11.64 13.14
C LEU A 337 -7.04 12.55 12.84
N GLY A 338 -7.13 13.30 11.75
CA GLY A 338 -6.14 14.30 11.36
C GLY A 338 -6.50 15.71 11.84
N PHE A 339 -5.76 16.68 11.32
CA PHE A 339 -6.05 18.10 11.53
C PHE A 339 -5.91 18.91 10.24
N LEU A 340 -6.55 20.07 10.22
CA LEU A 340 -6.41 21.13 9.22
C LEU A 340 -6.46 22.48 9.94
N GLY A 341 -6.18 23.58 9.25
CA GLY A 341 -6.30 24.90 9.85
C GLY A 341 -5.05 25.34 10.63
N LEU A 342 -3.88 24.74 10.34
CA LEU A 342 -2.62 25.00 11.07
C LEU A 342 -1.93 26.29 10.59
N ALA A 343 -2.13 26.67 9.33
CA ALA A 343 -1.50 27.87 8.76
C ALA A 343 -2.25 29.15 9.15
N GLU A 344 -3.53 29.00 9.49
CA GLU A 344 -4.46 30.03 9.97
C GLU A 344 -4.26 30.39 11.45
#